data_AF-A0A832FN18-F1
#
_entry.id   AF-A0A832FN18-F1
#
_cell.length_a   1.000
_cell.length_b   1.000
_cell.length_c   1.000
_cell.angle_alpha   90.00
_cell.angle_beta   90.00
_cell.angle_gamma   90.00
#
_symmetry.space_group_name_H-M   'P 1'
#
loop_
_entity.id
_entity.type
_entity.pdbx_description
1 polymer ?
#
loop_
_entity_poly.entity_id
_entity_poly.type
_entity_poly.pdbx_seq_one_letter_code
_entity_poly.pdbx_strand_id
1 'polypeptide(L)' 'MSFQLRGKVIFFATNNINKFNEARKVLSRYKIAVGMIRVKTLEIQSESLEEIAKTSAIHAFQ' A
#
# COMPACT_ATOMS: atom_id res chain seq x y z
N MET A 1 -0.54 -20.65 22.79
CA MET A 1 -1.42 -19.97 21.81
C MET A 1 -0.56 -19.50 20.65
N SER A 2 -0.54 -20.22 19.52
CA SER A 2 0.17 -19.77 18.32
C SER A 2 -0.78 -18.88 17.50
N PHE A 3 -0.61 -17.56 17.57
CA PHE A 3 -1.33 -16.62 16.72
C PHE A 3 -0.74 -16.71 15.29
N GLN A 4 -1.17 -17.71 14.52
CA GLN A 4 -0.92 -17.70 13.07
C GLN A 4 -1.81 -16.62 12.48
N LEU A 5 -1.22 -15.51 12.03
CA LEU A 5 -1.88 -14.54 11.16
C LEU A 5 -2.25 -15.25 9.85
N ARG A 6 -3.39 -15.95 9.81
CA ARG A 6 -3.90 -16.67 8.62
C ARG A 6 -4.44 -15.71 7.53
N GLY A 7 -4.19 -14.41 7.65
CA GLY A 7 -4.67 -13.37 6.74
C GLY A 7 -3.53 -12.75 5.95
N LYS A 8 -3.81 -12.34 4.71
CA LYS A 8 -2.87 -11.54 3.90
C LYS A 8 -2.89 -10.10 4.44
N VAL A 9 -1.77 -9.63 4.97
CA VAL A 9 -1.62 -8.25 5.43
C VAL A 9 -0.72 -7.52 4.43
N ILE A 10 -1.14 -6.34 3.99
CA ILE A 10 -0.33 -5.45 3.16
C ILE A 10 -0.29 -4.04 3.73
N PHE A 11 0.74 -3.29 3.37
CA PHE A 11 0.81 -1.85 3.60
C PHE A 11 0.48 -1.10 2.32
N PHE A 12 -0.33 -0.05 2.44
CA PHE A 12 -0.65 0.86 1.36
C PHE A 12 0.07 2.19 1.59
N ALA A 13 1.07 2.46 0.75
CA ALA A 13 1.89 3.67 0.81
C ALA A 13 1.12 4.87 0.25
N THR A 14 0.39 5.57 1.12
CA THR A 14 -0.36 6.77 0.76
C THR A 14 -0.57 7.67 1.97
N ASN A 15 -0.51 8.99 1.74
CA ASN A 15 -0.86 9.99 2.74
C ASN A 15 -2.33 10.41 2.68
N ASN A 16 -3.09 9.92 1.70
CA ASN A 16 -4.50 10.26 1.52
C ASN A 16 -5.40 9.20 2.20
N ILE A 17 -6.08 9.62 3.27
CA ILE A 17 -6.97 8.75 4.07
C ILE A 17 -8.18 8.24 3.28
N ASN A 18 -8.69 9.01 2.31
CA ASN A 18 -9.82 8.61 1.49
C ASN A 18 -9.41 7.48 0.53
N LYS A 19 -8.25 7.60 -0.13
CA LYS A 19 -7.68 6.51 -0.95
C LYS A 19 -7.47 5.24 -0.15
N PHE A 20 -6.98 5.36 1.09
CA PHE A 20 -6.84 4.20 1.98
C PHE A 20 -8.18 3.55 2.32
N ASN A 21 -9.19 4.35 2.65
CA ASN A 21 -10.52 3.82 2.96
C ASN A 21 -11.14 3.09 1.78
N GLU A 22 -10.97 3.61 0.56
CA GLU A 22 -11.39 2.95 -0.67
C GLU A 22 -10.67 1.61 -0.88
N ALA A 23 -9.33 1.62 -0.83
CA ALA A 23 -8.51 0.42 -1.01
C ALA A 23 -8.84 -0.64 0.05
N ARG A 24 -8.92 -0.25 1.32
CA ARG A 24 -9.30 -1.13 2.44
C ARG A 24 -10.67 -1.76 2.23
N LYS A 25 -11.67 -0.97 1.77
CA LYS A 25 -13.03 -1.45 1.52
C LYS A 25 -13.09 -2.45 0.36
N VAL A 26 -12.29 -2.27 -0.69
CA VAL A 26 -12.23 -3.20 -1.82
C VAL A 26 -11.50 -4.48 -1.44
N LEU A 27 -10.34 -4.35 -0.78
CA LEU A 27 -9.45 -5.47 -0.47
C LEU A 27 -9.96 -6.37 0.66
N SER A 28 -10.79 -5.83 1.57
CA SER A 28 -11.43 -6.64 2.63
C SER A 28 -12.32 -7.76 2.07
N ARG A 29 -12.91 -7.57 0.88
CA ARG A 29 -13.70 -8.60 0.17
C ARG A 29 -12.87 -9.84 -0.17
N TYR A 30 -11.55 -9.67 -0.30
CA TYR A 30 -10.58 -10.73 -0.59
C TYR A 30 -9.85 -11.24 0.66
N LYS A 31 -10.31 -10.88 1.86
CA LYS A 31 -9.67 -11.20 3.15
C LYS A 31 -8.22 -10.68 3.23
N ILE A 32 -7.95 -9.54 2.58
CA ILE A 32 -6.68 -8.83 2.67
C ILE A 32 -6.86 -7.66 3.65
N ALA A 33 -6.08 -7.67 4.73
CA ALA A 33 -5.99 -6.56 5.66
C ALA A 33 -5.00 -5.52 5.13
N VAL A 34 -5.35 -4.24 5.23
CA VAL A 34 -4.56 -3.13 4.68
C VAL A 34 -4.22 -2.16 5.81
N GLY A 35 -2.94 -1.88 6.01
CA GLY A 35 -2.45 -0.79 6.86
C GLY A 35 -2.00 0.40 6.02
N MET A 36 -2.29 1.63 6.44
CA MET A 36 -1.72 2.82 5.79
C MET A 36 -0.30 3.04 6.29
N ILE A 37 0.65 3.27 5.37
CA ILE A 37 1.97 3.81 5.71
C ILE A 37 2.14 5.18 5.08
N ARG A 38 2.60 6.14 5.90
CA ARG A 38 2.86 7.52 5.49
C ARG A 38 4.33 7.67 5.17
N VAL A 39 4.69 7.44 3.91
CA VAL A 39 6.05 7.66 3.43
C VAL A 39 6.07 8.93 2.58
N LYS A 40 7.17 9.69 2.65
CA LYS A 40 7.39 10.82 1.76
C LYS A 40 7.54 10.27 0.34
N THR A 41 6.65 10.67 -0.56
CA THR A 41 6.64 10.15 -1.93
C THR A 41 7.95 10.52 -2.62
N LEU A 42 8.64 9.52 -3.16
CA LEU A 42 9.77 9.74 -4.05
C LEU A 42 9.20 10.17 -5.41
N GLU A 43 9.38 11.43 -5.77
CA GLU A 43 8.94 11.94 -7.08
C GLU A 43 10.05 11.70 -8.09
N ILE A 44 9.89 10.65 -8.90
CA ILE A 44 10.80 10.35 -10.01
C ILE A 44 10.32 11.01 -11.29
N GLN A 45 11.25 11.37 -12.16
CA GLN A 45 10.94 11.85 -13.50
C GLN A 45 10.94 10.67 -14.48
N SER A 46 9.75 10.14 -14.75
CA SER A 46 9.50 9.15 -15.79
C SER A 46 8.17 9.50 -16.48
N GLU A 47 8.02 9.12 -17.74
CA GLU A 47 6.75 9.26 -18.47
C GLU A 47 5.85 8.02 -18.27
N SER A 48 6.39 6.95 -17.67
CA SER A 48 5.64 5.72 -17.40
C SER A 48 5.03 5.74 -16.01
N LEU A 49 3.69 5.71 -15.95
CA LEU A 49 2.95 5.59 -14.68
C LEU A 49 3.30 4.32 -13.91
N GLU A 50 3.60 3.22 -14.61
CA GLU A 50 4.00 1.96 -13.99
C GLU A 50 5.35 2.12 -13.27
N GLU A 51 6.32 2.76 -13.92
CA GLU A 51 7.65 2.97 -13.35
C GLU A 51 7.60 3.89 -12.13
N ILE A 52 6.80 4.96 -12.20
CA ILE A 52 6.56 5.87 -11.07
C ILE A 52 5.98 5.10 -9.89
N ALA A 53 4.93 4.31 -10.13
CA ALA A 53 4.25 3.55 -9.09
C ALA A 53 5.15 2.47 -8.46
N LYS A 54 5.88 1.72 -9.29
CA LYS A 54 6.79 0.66 -8.84
C LYS A 54 7.93 1.23 -8.00
N THR A 55 8.56 2.30 -8.46
CA THR A 55 9.68 2.91 -7.73
C THR A 55 9.20 3.52 -6.42
N SER A 56 8.04 4.18 -6.42
CA SER A 56 7.43 4.71 -5.18
C SER A 56 7.16 3.61 -4.16
N ALA A 57 6.64 2.45 -4.60
CA ALA A 57 6.35 1.32 -3.72
C ALA A 57 7.63 0.66 -3.16
N ILE A 58 8.67 0.50 -3.99
CA ILE A 58 9.97 -0.03 -3.56
C ILE A 58 10.62 0.91 -2.54
N HIS A 59 10.64 2.21 -2.82
CA HIS A 59 11.19 3.20 -1.89
C HIS A 59 10.42 3.25 -0.57
N ALA A 60 9.09 3.05 -0.59
CA ALA A 60 8.29 3.02 0.64
C ALA A 60 8.51 1.78 1.52
N PHE A 61 9.14 0.73 0.98
CA PHE A 61 9.48 -0.49 1.71
C PHE A 61 10.88 -0.43 2.36
N GLN A 62 11.78 0.38 1.80
CA GLN A 62 13.13 0.62 2.32
C GLN A 62 13.09 1.51 3.57
#